data_AF-A0A9E2G9T7-F1
#
_entry.id   AF-A0A9E2G9T7-F1
#
_cell.length_a   1.000
_cell.length_b   1.000
_cell.length_c   1.000
_cell.angle_alpha   90.00
_cell.angle_beta   90.00
_cell.angle_gamma   90.00
#
_symmetry.space_group_name_H-M   'P 1'
#
loop_
_entity.id
_entity.type
_entity.pdbx_description
1 polymer ?
#
loop_
_entity_poly.entity_id
_entity_poly.type
_entity_poly.pdbx_seq_one_letter_code
_entity_poly.pdbx_strand_id
1 'polypeptide(L)'
;MKKLLLIVSMIAILSTLVACQTQDAFSVFERAASSEIVLVDQYEAIATTDLNDQSLDELSSDGMQILSVTMNDDDLSNLEKITYIRSLYRDIQIAHAQNILIKYEIQDIWVVLKDNVATFRENELVLTEEDQMTLQDYKLEFSLRRLEVQASIGSIKTSLEQLKGLYDIDHLDLIIDHFESILDVLNMRYDHMVYLKLALEDVNTIAVSYLD
;
A
#
# COMPACT_ATOMS: atom_id res chain seq x y z
N MET A 1 28.51 -41.01 40.68
CA MET A 1 27.60 -39.99 40.09
C MET A 1 28.30 -39.01 39.13
N LYS A 2 29.47 -39.32 38.54
CA LYS A 2 30.12 -38.45 37.53
C LYS A 2 29.82 -38.85 36.06
N LYS A 3 29.43 -40.11 35.81
CA LYS A 3 29.14 -40.62 34.45
C LYS A 3 27.76 -40.22 33.93
N LEU A 4 26.77 -40.03 34.81
CA LEU A 4 25.43 -39.55 34.45
C LEU A 4 25.42 -38.06 34.08
N LEU A 5 26.32 -37.26 34.68
CA LEU A 5 26.38 -35.81 34.43
C LEU A 5 26.93 -35.47 33.03
N LEU A 6 27.79 -36.33 32.47
CA LEU A 6 28.33 -36.19 31.12
C LEU A 6 27.31 -36.54 30.02
N ILE A 7 26.42 -37.51 30.26
CA ILE A 7 25.38 -37.89 29.29
C ILE A 7 24.30 -36.79 29.22
N VAL A 8 23.93 -36.20 30.36
CA VAL A 8 22.98 -35.08 30.40
C VAL A 8 23.55 -33.82 29.75
N SER A 9 24.86 -33.54 29.89
CA SER A 9 25.47 -32.40 29.20
C SER A 9 25.62 -32.62 27.69
N MET A 10 25.81 -33.86 27.23
CA MET A 10 25.94 -34.15 25.80
C MET A 10 24.60 -34.08 25.06
N ILE A 11 23.50 -34.46 25.73
CA ILE A 11 22.12 -34.27 25.20
C ILE A 11 21.75 -32.79 25.18
N ALA A 12 22.16 -32.01 26.19
CA ALA A 12 21.90 -30.56 26.25
C ALA A 12 22.68 -29.76 25.18
N ILE A 13 23.84 -30.24 24.74
CA ILE A 13 24.62 -29.59 23.66
C ILE A 13 24.06 -29.96 22.27
N LEU A 14 23.52 -31.18 22.11
CA LEU A 14 22.84 -31.60 20.88
C LEU A 14 21.48 -30.91 20.68
N SER A 15 20.75 -30.59 21.75
CA SER A 15 19.49 -29.83 21.65
C SER A 15 19.69 -28.33 21.43
N THR A 16 20.88 -27.78 21.72
CA THR A 16 21.23 -26.39 21.35
C THR A 16 21.67 -26.20 19.91
N LEU A 17 21.87 -27.28 19.13
CA LEU A 17 22.16 -27.22 17.69
C LEU A 17 20.89 -27.17 16.81
N VAL A 18 19.69 -27.33 17.39
CA VAL A 18 18.41 -27.27 16.67
C VAL A 18 17.71 -25.90 16.81
N ALA A 19 18.29 -24.96 17.57
CA ALA A 19 17.70 -23.63 17.80
C ALA A 19 18.47 -22.48 17.14
N CYS A 20 19.37 -22.77 16.21
CA CYS A 20 19.82 -21.80 15.21
C CYS A 20 19.06 -22.13 13.92
N GLN A 21 17.73 -21.94 13.91
CA GLN A 21 16.97 -21.91 12.66
C GLN A 21 17.60 -20.82 11.82
N THR A 22 18.43 -21.21 10.85
CA THR A 22 18.70 -20.40 9.68
C THR A 22 17.35 -19.90 9.19
N GLN A 23 17.12 -18.59 9.22
CA GLN A 23 15.91 -18.02 8.63
C GLN A 23 15.84 -18.52 7.19
N ASP A 24 14.89 -19.41 6.90
CA ASP A 24 14.64 -19.88 5.55
C ASP A 24 14.16 -18.70 4.69
N ALA A 25 14.31 -18.81 3.36
CA ALA A 25 13.96 -17.73 2.45
C ALA A 25 12.48 -17.31 2.59
N PHE A 26 11.56 -18.26 2.81
CA PHE A 26 10.16 -17.94 3.11
C PHE A 26 10.03 -17.12 4.39
N SER A 27 10.72 -17.46 5.48
CA SER A 27 10.69 -16.70 6.73
C SER A 27 11.19 -15.26 6.56
N VAL A 28 12.17 -15.04 5.67
CA VAL A 28 12.67 -13.69 5.34
C VAL A 28 11.63 -12.92 4.53
N PHE A 29 11.08 -13.54 3.49
CA PHE A 29 10.03 -12.95 2.65
C PHE A 29 8.78 -12.62 3.48
N GLU A 30 8.26 -13.57 4.26
CA GLU A 30 7.07 -13.41 5.08
C GLU A 30 7.19 -12.24 6.06
N ARG A 31 8.38 -12.06 6.65
CA ARG A 31 8.63 -10.90 7.52
C ARG A 31 8.59 -9.58 6.76
N ALA A 32 9.16 -9.55 5.56
CA ALA A 32 9.14 -8.36 4.71
C ALA A 32 7.71 -8.05 4.24
N ALA A 33 7.01 -9.03 3.67
CA ALA A 33 5.61 -8.92 3.26
C ALA A 33 4.70 -8.50 4.41
N SER A 34 4.84 -9.11 5.60
CA SER A 34 4.05 -8.71 6.78
C SER A 34 4.28 -7.24 7.15
N SER A 35 5.50 -6.72 6.99
CA SER A 35 5.81 -5.32 7.25
C SER A 35 5.17 -4.39 6.22
N GLU A 36 5.04 -4.82 4.96
CA GLU A 36 4.33 -4.06 3.91
C GLU A 36 2.81 -4.12 4.09
N ILE A 37 2.25 -5.26 4.48
CA ILE A 37 0.81 -5.38 4.78
C ILE A 37 0.43 -4.45 5.94
N VAL A 38 1.25 -4.39 6.99
CA VAL A 38 1.04 -3.43 8.10
C VAL A 38 1.15 -1.98 7.63
N LEU A 39 2.00 -1.69 6.64
CA LEU A 39 2.09 -0.34 6.06
C LEU A 39 0.83 0.02 5.26
N VAL A 40 0.34 -0.92 4.45
CA VAL A 40 -0.94 -0.78 3.73
C VAL A 40 -2.11 -0.55 4.69
N ASP A 41 -2.07 -1.19 5.86
CA ASP A 41 -3.07 -0.95 6.92
C ASP A 41 -3.00 0.46 7.53
N GLN A 42 -1.86 1.14 7.42
CA GLN A 42 -1.68 2.52 7.88
C GLN A 42 -2.09 3.57 6.84
N TYR A 43 -2.36 3.17 5.59
CA TYR A 43 -2.84 4.11 4.58
C TYR A 43 -4.16 4.74 5.00
N GLU A 44 -4.26 6.05 4.81
CA GLU A 44 -5.40 6.84 5.24
C GLU A 44 -6.65 6.38 4.48
N ALA A 45 -7.70 6.06 5.24
CA ALA A 45 -9.03 6.01 4.69
C ALA A 45 -9.51 7.45 4.47
N ILE A 46 -10.02 7.76 3.29
CA ILE A 46 -10.70 9.03 3.08
C ILE A 46 -12.09 8.87 3.69
N ALA A 47 -12.39 9.62 4.75
CA ALA A 47 -13.72 9.52 5.35
C ALA A 47 -14.76 10.05 4.37
N THR A 48 -15.96 9.47 4.38
CA THR A 48 -17.11 9.96 3.59
C THR A 48 -17.47 11.42 3.90
N THR A 49 -17.00 11.97 5.03
CA THR A 49 -17.18 13.37 5.40
C THR A 49 -16.12 14.31 4.83
N ASP A 50 -14.96 13.79 4.42
CA ASP A 50 -13.85 14.61 3.91
C ASP A 50 -13.98 14.87 2.39
N LEU A 51 -14.73 14.02 1.70
CA LEU A 51 -15.16 14.19 0.32
C LEU A 51 -16.70 14.13 0.30
N ASN A 52 -17.36 15.28 0.47
CA ASN A 52 -18.81 15.39 0.38
C ASN A 52 -19.18 16.27 -0.82
N ASP A 53 -20.08 15.76 -1.66
CA ASP A 53 -20.59 16.45 -2.84
C ASP A 53 -21.20 17.81 -2.50
N GLN A 54 -21.74 17.97 -1.28
CA GLN A 54 -22.29 19.26 -0.81
C GLN A 54 -21.26 20.40 -0.80
N SER A 55 -19.99 20.13 -0.48
CA SER A 55 -18.94 21.16 -0.50
C SER A 55 -18.55 21.56 -1.94
N LEU A 56 -18.79 20.68 -2.92
CA LEU A 56 -18.62 20.98 -4.35
C LEU A 56 -19.86 21.65 -4.95
N ASP A 57 -21.03 21.44 -4.35
CA ASP A 57 -22.26 22.15 -4.69
C ASP A 57 -22.22 23.60 -4.20
N GLU A 58 -21.41 23.94 -3.19
CA GLU A 58 -21.10 25.32 -2.80
C GLU A 58 -20.31 26.07 -3.88
N LEU A 59 -19.58 25.36 -4.74
CA LEU A 59 -18.97 25.90 -5.97
C LEU A 59 -20.00 26.06 -7.11
N SER A 60 -21.26 25.66 -6.92
CA SER A 60 -22.28 25.72 -7.97
C SER A 60 -22.76 27.15 -8.26
N SER A 61 -22.86 27.43 -9.55
CA SER A 61 -23.04 28.74 -10.16
C SER A 61 -24.47 29.28 -10.14
N ASP A 62 -25.28 28.99 -9.13
CA ASP A 62 -26.73 29.32 -9.17
C ASP A 62 -27.05 30.82 -8.92
N GLY A 63 -26.05 31.70 -9.03
CA GLY A 63 -26.26 33.14 -8.88
C GLY A 63 -25.19 34.08 -9.45
N MET A 64 -24.21 33.61 -10.23
CA MET A 64 -23.09 34.46 -10.66
C MET A 64 -23.19 34.93 -12.11
N GLN A 65 -23.56 36.19 -12.30
CA GLN A 65 -23.18 36.94 -13.50
C GLN A 65 -21.65 37.09 -13.48
N ILE A 66 -20.98 36.31 -14.33
CA ILE A 66 -19.52 36.38 -14.52
C ILE A 66 -19.23 37.68 -15.30
N LEU A 67 -18.92 38.76 -14.57
CA LEU A 67 -18.38 39.99 -15.14
C LEU A 67 -16.88 40.07 -14.86
N SER A 68 -16.08 39.29 -15.58
CA SER A 68 -14.65 39.57 -15.76
C SER A 68 -14.08 38.67 -16.86
N VAL A 69 -14.00 39.23 -18.08
CA VAL A 69 -13.10 38.72 -19.12
C VAL A 69 -11.78 39.45 -18.94
N THR A 70 -10.78 38.74 -18.45
CA THR A 70 -9.38 39.10 -18.71
C THR A 70 -8.73 37.86 -19.31
N MET A 71 -8.55 37.90 -20.63
CA MET A 71 -7.87 36.86 -21.40
C MET A 71 -6.38 36.88 -21.10
N ASN A 72 -5.91 35.85 -20.40
CA ASN A 72 -4.57 35.29 -20.59
C ASN A 72 -4.79 33.87 -21.15
N ASP A 73 -4.27 33.62 -22.35
CA ASP A 73 -4.62 32.48 -23.22
C ASP A 73 -4.06 31.11 -22.78
N ASP A 74 -3.49 30.97 -21.58
CA ASP A 74 -2.97 29.70 -21.04
C ASP A 74 -3.63 29.26 -19.72
N ASP A 75 -4.49 30.07 -19.11
CA ASP A 75 -5.17 29.74 -17.86
C ASP A 75 -6.62 29.31 -18.11
N LEU A 76 -7.00 28.13 -17.59
CA LEU A 76 -8.38 27.65 -17.60
C LEU A 76 -9.32 28.72 -17.00
N SER A 77 -10.47 28.94 -17.65
CA SER A 77 -11.51 29.80 -17.07
C SER A 77 -12.05 29.23 -15.76
N ASN A 78 -12.65 30.06 -14.91
CA ASN A 78 -13.22 29.60 -13.63
C ASN A 78 -14.25 28.46 -13.82
N LEU A 79 -15.01 28.46 -14.92
CA LEU A 79 -15.96 27.38 -15.24
C LEU A 79 -15.25 26.07 -15.61
N GLU A 80 -14.15 26.16 -16.37
CA GLU A 80 -13.32 25.00 -16.71
C GLU A 80 -12.62 24.44 -15.48
N LYS A 81 -12.10 25.31 -14.60
CA LYS A 81 -11.52 24.93 -13.29
C LYS A 81 -12.52 24.20 -12.40
N ILE A 82 -13.75 24.70 -12.27
CA ILE A 82 -14.81 24.02 -11.50
C ILE A 82 -15.14 22.65 -12.12
N THR A 83 -15.21 22.55 -13.44
CA THR A 83 -15.46 21.27 -14.13
C THR A 83 -14.31 20.30 -13.90
N TYR A 84 -13.07 20.79 -13.92
CA TYR A 84 -11.88 20.00 -13.68
C TYR A 84 -11.81 19.49 -12.24
N ILE A 85 -12.07 20.35 -11.25
CA ILE A 85 -12.17 19.97 -9.83
C ILE A 85 -13.19 18.84 -9.63
N ARG A 86 -14.35 18.91 -10.29
CA ARG A 86 -15.37 17.84 -10.24
C ARG A 86 -14.87 16.53 -10.86
N SER A 87 -14.08 16.60 -11.93
CA SER A 87 -13.44 15.41 -12.51
C SER A 87 -12.42 14.83 -11.54
N LEU A 88 -11.51 15.64 -11.02
CA LEU A 88 -10.48 15.22 -10.06
C LEU A 88 -11.11 14.57 -8.82
N TYR A 89 -12.19 15.16 -8.29
CA TYR A 89 -12.91 14.59 -7.17
C TYR A 89 -13.42 13.17 -7.46
N ARG A 90 -14.02 12.95 -8.64
CA ARG A 90 -14.47 11.62 -9.07
C ARG A 90 -13.29 10.67 -9.23
N ASP A 91 -12.19 11.14 -9.81
CA ASP A 91 -10.99 10.32 -10.03
C ASP A 91 -10.35 9.90 -8.70
N ILE A 92 -10.32 10.81 -7.71
CA ILE A 92 -9.91 10.52 -6.32
C ILE A 92 -10.82 9.47 -5.69
N GLN A 93 -12.14 9.57 -5.83
CA GLN A 93 -13.06 8.57 -5.31
C GLN A 93 -12.82 7.18 -5.93
N ILE A 94 -12.60 7.13 -7.26
CA ILE A 94 -12.31 5.88 -7.98
C ILE A 94 -10.97 5.31 -7.50
N ALA A 95 -9.91 6.12 -7.48
CA ALA A 95 -8.58 5.70 -7.04
C ALA A 95 -8.60 5.22 -5.58
N HIS A 96 -9.33 5.91 -4.70
CA HIS A 96 -9.50 5.49 -3.32
C HIS A 96 -10.21 4.14 -3.20
N ALA A 97 -11.29 3.93 -3.96
CA ALA A 97 -12.00 2.65 -4.00
C ALA A 97 -11.11 1.51 -4.51
N GLN A 98 -10.28 1.77 -5.52
CA GLN A 98 -9.29 0.81 -6.03
C GLN A 98 -8.24 0.45 -4.98
N ASN A 99 -7.73 1.44 -4.25
CA ASN A 99 -6.81 1.24 -3.13
C ASN A 99 -7.43 0.35 -2.03
N ILE A 100 -8.71 0.55 -1.71
CA ILE A 100 -9.43 -0.31 -0.74
C ILE A 100 -9.57 -1.74 -1.28
N LEU A 101 -9.99 -1.89 -2.54
CA LEU A 101 -10.19 -3.21 -3.15
C LEU A 101 -8.90 -4.02 -3.12
N ILE A 102 -7.80 -3.46 -3.63
CA ILE A 102 -6.53 -4.17 -3.73
C ILE A 102 -5.95 -4.52 -2.36
N LYS A 103 -6.18 -3.68 -1.34
CA LYS A 103 -5.83 -3.99 0.04
C LYS A 103 -6.49 -5.28 0.51
N TYR A 104 -7.79 -5.48 0.25
CA TYR A 104 -8.47 -6.72 0.63
C TYR A 104 -7.95 -7.93 -0.16
N GLU A 105 -7.69 -7.77 -1.46
CA GLU A 105 -7.09 -8.84 -2.27
C GLU A 105 -5.72 -9.29 -1.72
N ILE A 106 -4.86 -8.34 -1.33
CA ILE A 106 -3.57 -8.62 -0.70
C ILE A 106 -3.75 -9.42 0.59
N GLN A 107 -4.73 -9.04 1.43
CA GLN A 107 -5.00 -9.73 2.69
C GLN A 107 -5.46 -11.17 2.46
N ASP A 108 -6.31 -11.41 1.46
CA ASP A 108 -6.79 -12.75 1.11
C ASP A 108 -5.64 -13.63 0.58
N ILE A 109 -4.83 -13.11 -0.35
CA ILE A 109 -3.67 -13.83 -0.90
C ILE A 109 -2.66 -14.14 0.21
N TRP A 110 -2.44 -13.20 1.14
CA TRP A 110 -1.53 -13.40 2.26
C TRP A 110 -1.95 -14.54 3.19
N VAL A 111 -3.24 -14.71 3.44
CA VAL A 111 -3.75 -15.83 4.24
C VAL A 111 -3.45 -17.15 3.53
N VAL A 112 -3.78 -17.25 2.25
CA VAL A 112 -3.54 -18.46 1.44
C VAL A 112 -2.05 -18.81 1.37
N LEU A 113 -1.20 -17.81 1.14
CA LEU A 113 0.25 -18.01 1.08
C LEU A 113 0.79 -18.62 2.38
N LYS A 114 0.37 -18.10 3.54
CA LYS A 114 0.83 -18.62 4.83
C LYS A 114 0.44 -20.09 5.03
N ASP A 115 -0.76 -20.47 4.61
CA ASP A 115 -1.23 -21.85 4.71
C ASP A 115 -0.42 -22.79 3.80
N ASN A 116 -0.09 -22.34 2.58
CA ASN A 116 0.74 -23.09 1.65
C ASN A 116 2.20 -23.21 2.14
N VAL A 117 2.79 -22.13 2.65
CA VAL A 117 4.14 -22.14 3.22
C VAL A 117 4.21 -23.01 4.48
N ALA A 118 3.16 -23.01 5.32
CA ALA A 118 3.08 -23.93 6.46
C ALA A 118 3.09 -25.38 6.00
N THR A 119 2.29 -25.73 4.99
CA THR A 119 2.26 -27.08 4.39
C THR A 119 3.61 -27.46 3.79
N PHE A 120 4.27 -26.53 3.09
CA PHE A 120 5.61 -26.73 2.52
C PHE A 120 6.64 -27.10 3.61
N ARG A 121 6.59 -26.39 4.74
CA ARG A 121 7.48 -26.63 5.89
C ARG A 121 7.17 -27.95 6.60
N GLU A 122 5.89 -28.30 6.73
CA GLU A 122 5.45 -29.58 7.32
C GLU A 122 5.94 -30.79 6.51
N ASN A 123 6.03 -30.64 5.19
CA ASN A 123 6.56 -31.66 4.28
C ASN A 123 8.10 -31.69 4.21
N GLU A 124 8.80 -30.86 5.01
CA GLU A 124 10.26 -30.74 5.05
C GLU A 124 10.89 -30.49 3.67
N LEU A 125 10.19 -29.76 2.79
CA LEU A 125 10.64 -29.45 1.44
C LEU A 125 11.74 -28.39 1.44
N VAL A 126 12.58 -28.41 0.41
CA VAL A 126 13.73 -27.52 0.27
C VAL A 126 13.60 -26.74 -1.04
N LEU A 127 13.65 -25.41 -0.94
CA LEU A 127 13.64 -24.52 -2.09
C LEU A 127 14.93 -24.66 -2.92
N THR A 128 14.80 -24.52 -4.23
CA THR A 128 15.94 -24.34 -5.13
C THR A 128 16.70 -23.04 -4.82
N GLU A 129 17.97 -22.96 -5.25
CA GLU A 129 18.76 -21.72 -5.13
C GLU A 129 18.13 -20.55 -5.91
N GLU A 130 17.51 -20.84 -7.05
CA GLU A 130 16.81 -19.85 -7.88
C GLU A 130 15.62 -19.24 -7.14
N ASP A 131 14.74 -20.06 -6.59
CA ASP A 131 13.57 -19.57 -5.84
C ASP A 131 13.98 -18.81 -4.58
N GLN A 132 15.02 -19.27 -3.89
CA GLN A 132 15.57 -18.54 -2.74
C GLN A 132 16.05 -17.14 -3.14
N MET A 133 16.68 -17.01 -4.31
CA MET A 133 17.14 -15.72 -4.84
C MET A 133 15.95 -14.82 -5.18
N THR A 134 14.93 -15.34 -5.85
CA THR A 134 13.68 -14.60 -6.16
C THR A 134 13.04 -14.04 -4.89
N LEU A 135 12.95 -14.83 -3.81
CA LEU A 135 12.41 -14.38 -2.53
C LEU A 135 13.25 -13.26 -1.87
N GLN A 136 14.58 -13.30 -2.03
CA GLN A 136 15.45 -12.22 -1.55
C GLN A 136 15.32 -10.94 -2.40
N ASP A 137 15.13 -11.09 -3.71
CA ASP A 137 14.94 -9.96 -4.62
C ASP A 137 13.64 -9.22 -4.30
N TYR A 138 12.54 -9.93 -4.04
CA TYR A 138 11.29 -9.31 -3.59
C TYR A 138 11.47 -8.51 -2.30
N LYS A 139 12.19 -9.06 -1.32
CA LYS A 139 12.47 -8.38 -0.05
C LYS A 139 13.30 -7.10 -0.26
N LEU A 140 14.26 -7.11 -1.19
CA LEU A 140 15.02 -5.91 -1.55
C LEU A 140 14.10 -4.86 -2.19
N GLU A 141 13.28 -5.25 -3.16
CA GLU A 141 12.39 -4.35 -3.88
C GLU A 141 11.31 -3.75 -2.97
N PHE A 142 10.75 -4.53 -2.03
CA PHE A 142 9.88 -4.00 -0.97
C PHE A 142 10.56 -2.88 -0.19
N SER A 143 11.83 -3.08 0.20
CA SER A 143 12.58 -2.08 0.95
C SER A 143 12.80 -0.78 0.17
N LEU A 144 13.02 -0.87 -1.14
CA LEU A 144 13.20 0.29 -2.02
C LEU A 144 11.89 1.09 -2.16
N ARG A 145 10.79 0.39 -2.48
CA ARG A 145 9.48 1.02 -2.69
C ARG A 145 8.89 1.60 -1.41
N ARG A 146 9.13 0.95 -0.27
CA ARG A 146 8.62 1.34 1.04
C ARG A 146 8.95 2.80 1.38
N LEU A 147 10.17 3.25 1.07
CA LEU A 147 10.62 4.60 1.44
C LEU A 147 9.75 5.69 0.82
N GLU A 148 9.32 5.50 -0.43
CA GLU A 148 8.51 6.47 -1.17
C GLU A 148 7.09 6.54 -0.60
N VAL A 149 6.45 5.38 -0.42
CA VAL A 149 5.07 5.33 0.08
C VAL A 149 4.95 5.68 1.57
N GLN A 150 5.96 5.36 2.38
CA GLN A 150 5.95 5.67 3.81
C GLN A 150 6.00 7.18 4.05
N ALA A 151 6.69 7.93 3.20
CA ALA A 151 6.72 9.40 3.28
C ALA A 151 5.36 10.04 2.93
N SER A 152 4.48 9.31 2.22
CA SER A 152 3.16 9.80 1.86
C SER A 152 2.13 9.71 2.99
N ILE A 153 2.42 9.01 4.09
CA ILE A 153 1.48 8.83 5.21
C ILE A 153 1.22 10.18 5.86
N GLY A 154 -0.05 10.57 5.97
CA GLY A 154 -0.46 11.87 6.51
C GLY A 154 -0.71 12.92 5.44
N SER A 155 -0.24 12.71 4.19
CA SER A 155 -0.31 13.72 3.13
C SER A 155 -1.75 13.97 2.67
N ILE A 156 -2.55 12.92 2.49
CA ILE A 156 -3.95 13.08 2.06
C ILE A 156 -4.74 13.83 3.13
N LYS A 157 -4.59 13.44 4.39
CA LYS A 157 -5.26 14.11 5.51
C LYS A 157 -4.86 15.58 5.61
N THR A 158 -3.56 15.87 5.47
CA THR A 158 -3.04 17.25 5.52
C THR A 158 -3.63 18.11 4.40
N SER A 159 -3.64 17.60 3.16
CA SER A 159 -4.24 18.30 2.02
C SER A 159 -5.74 18.55 2.25
N LEU A 160 -6.48 17.56 2.72
CA LEU A 160 -7.92 17.71 3.00
C LEU A 160 -8.19 18.69 4.14
N GLU A 161 -7.36 18.71 5.19
CA GLU A 161 -7.47 19.69 6.28
C GLU A 161 -7.19 21.12 5.81
N GLN A 162 -6.23 21.31 4.90
CA GLN A 162 -5.89 22.61 4.33
C GLN A 162 -7.01 23.16 3.44
N LEU A 163 -7.78 22.30 2.79
CA LEU A 163 -8.93 22.70 1.98
C LEU A 163 -10.19 23.05 2.79
N LYS A 164 -10.23 22.77 4.10
CA LYS A 164 -11.43 23.01 4.92
C LYS A 164 -11.78 24.50 4.95
N GLY A 165 -12.95 24.82 4.39
CA GLY A 165 -13.47 26.19 4.35
C GLY A 165 -12.88 27.06 3.23
N LEU A 166 -12.13 26.48 2.30
CA LEU A 166 -11.57 27.16 1.12
C LEU A 166 -12.27 26.73 -0.18
N TYR A 167 -13.47 26.17 -0.10
CA TYR A 167 -14.28 25.80 -1.27
C TYR A 167 -15.02 27.02 -1.84
N ASP A 168 -14.26 27.96 -2.40
CA ASP A 168 -14.80 29.16 -3.06
C ASP A 168 -14.05 29.45 -4.38
N ILE A 169 -14.57 30.42 -5.14
CA ILE A 169 -14.04 30.76 -6.47
C ILE A 169 -12.65 31.38 -6.42
N ASP A 170 -12.29 32.03 -5.32
CA ASP A 170 -10.99 32.70 -5.19
C ASP A 170 -9.86 31.68 -4.94
N HIS A 171 -10.20 30.45 -4.55
CA HIS A 171 -9.25 29.38 -4.22
C HIS A 171 -9.29 28.18 -5.19
N LEU A 172 -9.89 28.31 -6.38
CA LEU A 172 -10.02 27.19 -7.33
C LEU A 172 -8.67 26.54 -7.67
N ASP A 173 -7.61 27.32 -7.88
CA ASP A 173 -6.28 26.80 -8.18
C ASP A 173 -5.69 26.00 -7.01
N LEU A 174 -5.89 26.49 -5.79
CA LEU A 174 -5.45 25.78 -4.58
C LEU A 174 -6.19 24.44 -4.42
N ILE A 175 -7.50 24.41 -4.71
CA ILE A 175 -8.29 23.18 -4.69
C ILE A 175 -7.75 22.17 -5.72
N ILE A 176 -7.45 22.64 -6.94
CA ILE A 176 -6.87 21.81 -8.01
C ILE A 176 -5.54 21.22 -7.55
N ASP A 177 -4.59 22.05 -7.10
CA ASP A 177 -3.26 21.62 -6.67
C ASP A 177 -3.33 20.52 -5.58
N HIS A 178 -4.21 20.72 -4.59
CA HIS A 178 -4.37 19.72 -3.52
C HIS A 178 -5.07 18.45 -3.99
N PHE A 179 -6.03 18.54 -4.90
CA PHE A 179 -6.71 17.36 -5.46
C PHE A 179 -5.78 16.55 -6.36
N GLU A 180 -4.99 17.19 -7.22
CA GLU A 180 -3.94 16.53 -8.00
C GLU A 180 -2.93 15.84 -7.09
N SER A 181 -2.47 16.52 -6.03
CA SER A 181 -1.56 15.91 -5.05
C SER A 181 -2.17 14.69 -4.35
N ILE A 182 -3.46 14.73 -3.98
CA ILE A 182 -4.15 13.57 -3.39
C ILE A 182 -4.21 12.41 -4.39
N LEU A 183 -4.57 12.71 -5.64
CA LEU A 183 -4.66 11.70 -6.70
C LEU A 183 -3.31 11.03 -6.96
N ASP A 184 -2.23 11.81 -7.01
CA ASP A 184 -0.86 11.29 -7.16
C ASP A 184 -0.47 10.35 -6.02
N VAL A 185 -0.77 10.74 -4.78
CA VAL A 185 -0.51 9.87 -3.60
C VAL A 185 -1.32 8.58 -3.68
N LEU A 186 -2.60 8.64 -4.07
CA LEU A 186 -3.44 7.46 -4.22
C LEU A 186 -2.93 6.52 -5.32
N ASN A 187 -2.48 7.06 -6.45
CA ASN A 187 -1.93 6.27 -7.55
C ASN A 187 -0.59 5.61 -7.16
N MET A 188 0.30 6.35 -6.51
CA MET A 188 1.55 5.81 -5.98
C MET A 188 1.32 4.65 -5.00
N ARG A 189 0.38 4.81 -4.07
CA ARG A 189 0.00 3.76 -3.11
C ARG A 189 -0.62 2.55 -3.81
N TYR A 190 -1.44 2.78 -4.82
CA TYR A 190 -2.02 1.73 -5.65
C TYR A 190 -0.92 0.93 -6.37
N ASP A 191 0.02 1.60 -7.04
CA ASP A 191 1.11 0.93 -7.75
C ASP A 191 1.99 0.09 -6.83
N HIS A 192 2.27 0.58 -5.62
CA HIS A 192 2.96 -0.19 -4.59
C HIS A 192 2.17 -1.43 -4.17
N MET A 193 0.85 -1.30 -3.95
CA MET A 193 -0.02 -2.42 -3.60
C MET A 193 -0.14 -3.44 -4.74
N VAL A 194 -0.20 -3.00 -6.00
CA VAL A 194 -0.15 -3.89 -7.17
C VAL A 194 1.13 -4.70 -7.16
N TYR A 195 2.27 -4.06 -6.93
CA TYR A 195 3.55 -4.77 -6.83
C TYR A 195 3.56 -5.79 -5.68
N LEU A 196 3.10 -5.40 -4.49
CA LEU A 196 3.00 -6.31 -3.34
C LEU A 196 2.11 -7.51 -3.67
N LYS A 197 0.94 -7.28 -4.27
CA LYS A 197 0.02 -8.34 -4.70
C LYS A 197 0.72 -9.34 -5.63
N LEU A 198 1.36 -8.85 -6.70
CA LEU A 198 2.05 -9.69 -7.67
C LEU A 198 3.16 -10.54 -7.02
N ALA A 199 3.94 -9.95 -6.12
CA ALA A 199 4.97 -10.67 -5.39
C ALA A 199 4.38 -11.78 -4.50
N LEU A 200 3.25 -11.53 -3.85
CA LEU A 200 2.57 -12.56 -3.04
C LEU A 200 2.01 -13.70 -3.90
N GLU A 201 1.43 -13.37 -5.06
CA GLU A 201 0.91 -14.37 -6.01
C GLU A 201 2.03 -15.24 -6.60
N ASP A 202 3.16 -14.62 -6.95
CA ASP A 202 4.33 -15.34 -7.47
C ASP A 202 4.92 -16.28 -6.41
N VAL A 203 5.16 -15.79 -5.19
CA VAL A 203 5.66 -16.62 -4.10
C VAL A 203 4.66 -17.71 -3.72
N ASN A 204 3.36 -17.47 -3.84
CA ASN A 204 2.35 -18.50 -3.64
C ASN A 204 2.42 -19.58 -4.73
N THR A 205 2.67 -19.19 -5.98
CA THR A 205 2.88 -20.12 -7.09
C THR A 205 4.12 -20.97 -6.84
N ILE A 206 5.23 -20.37 -6.38
CA ILE A 206 6.44 -21.08 -5.96
C ILE A 206 6.11 -22.06 -4.84
N ALA A 207 5.37 -21.66 -3.79
CA ALA A 207 5.05 -22.58 -2.69
C ALA A 207 4.24 -23.80 -3.17
N VAL A 208 3.22 -23.55 -4.02
CA VAL A 208 2.34 -24.61 -4.54
C VAL A 208 3.07 -25.56 -5.48
N SER A 209 4.02 -25.09 -6.30
CA SER A 209 4.72 -25.95 -7.26
C SER A 209 5.56 -27.07 -6.64
N TYR A 210 5.80 -27.01 -5.32
CA TYR A 210 6.49 -28.06 -4.57
C TYR A 210 5.52 -28.97 -3.79
N LEU A 211 4.25 -28.58 -3.69
CA LEU A 211 3.19 -29.34 -3.02
C LEU A 211 2.44 -30.29 -3.98
N ASP A 212 2.51 -30.01 -5.28
CA ASP A 212 2.00 -30.85 -6.37
C ASP A 212 2.98 -31.98 -6.76
#